data_AF-A0AAW7HRW5-F1
#
_entry.id   AF-A0AAW7HRW5-F1
#
_cell.length_a   1.000
_cell.length_b   1.000
_cell.length_c   1.000
_cell.angle_alpha   90.00
_cell.angle_beta   90.00
_cell.angle_gamma   90.00
#
_symmetry.space_group_name_H-M   'P 1'
#
loop_
_entity.id
_entity.type
_entity.pdbx_description
1 polymer ?
#
loop_
_entity_poly.entity_id
_entity_poly.type
_entity_poly.pdbx_seq_one_letter_code
_entity_poly.pdbx_strand_id
1 'polypeptide(L)'
;MTPVSLTHFVDCRGQKDAARRLGLSQAAVSKAVRSGRTIYVVSLGADRCAAFEIRSFPAVGASGKTLADLEEMITVSVQSAQPLHGSVHSYSAEVLP
;
A
#
# COMPACT_ATOMS: atom_id res chain seq x y z
N MET A 1 8.40 -12.23 -2.43
CA MET A 1 8.21 -11.35 -1.27
C MET A 1 6.73 -11.05 -1.17
N THR A 2 6.05 -11.61 -0.17
CA THR A 2 4.59 -11.48 -0.04
C THR A 2 4.29 -10.41 1.01
N PRO A 3 3.59 -9.31 0.66
CA PRO A 3 3.15 -8.32 1.64
C PRO A 3 2.25 -8.95 2.70
N VAL A 4 2.32 -8.46 3.94
CA VAL A 4 1.41 -8.85 5.03
C VAL A 4 0.61 -7.64 5.49
N SER A 5 -0.62 -7.84 5.96
CA SER A 5 -1.41 -6.73 6.50
C SER A 5 -0.73 -6.13 7.75
N LEU A 6 -0.92 -4.83 7.99
CA LEU A 6 -0.39 -4.16 9.18
C LEU A 6 -0.90 -4.83 10.46
N THR A 7 -2.17 -5.25 10.50
CA THR A 7 -2.76 -5.95 11.64
C THR A 7 -2.01 -7.24 11.94
N HIS A 8 -1.83 -8.11 10.94
CA HIS A 8 -1.08 -9.36 11.12
C HIS A 8 0.38 -9.09 11.52
N PHE A 9 1.02 -8.08 10.92
CA PHE A 9 2.39 -7.69 11.26
C PHE A 9 2.51 -7.23 12.73
N VAL A 10 1.50 -6.51 13.24
CA VAL A 10 1.40 -6.10 14.63
C VAL A 10 1.13 -7.29 15.55
N ASP A 11 0.26 -8.23 15.15
CA ASP A 11 -0.05 -9.41 15.96
C ASP A 11 1.17 -10.30 16.18
N CYS A 12 2.03 -10.44 15.16
CA CYS A 12 3.25 -11.25 15.27
C CYS A 12 4.36 -10.60 16.11
N ARG A 13 4.41 -9.26 16.21
CA ARG A 13 5.59 -8.52 16.75
C ARG A 13 5.27 -7.61 17.94
N GLY A 14 4.00 -7.27 18.13
CA GLY A 14 3.55 -6.20 19.00
C GLY A 14 3.69 -4.81 18.37
N GLN A 15 2.86 -3.87 18.82
CA GLN A 15 2.79 -2.52 18.26
C GLN A 15 4.11 -1.74 18.39
N LYS A 16 4.83 -1.90 19.51
CA LYS A 16 6.10 -1.19 19.76
C LYS A 16 7.20 -1.63 18.79
N ASP A 17 7.31 -2.94 18.53
CA ASP A 17 8.30 -3.48 17.59
C ASP A 17 7.95 -3.10 16.15
N ALA A 18 6.66 -3.23 15.79
CA ALA A 18 6.17 -2.85 14.47
C ALA A 18 6.42 -1.36 14.17
N ALA A 19 6.12 -0.48 15.14
CA ALA A 19 6.37 0.96 15.03
C ALA A 19 7.85 1.27 14.82
N ARG A 20 8.75 0.65 15.60
CA ARG A 20 10.20 0.82 15.46
C ARG A 20 10.68 0.43 14.07
N ARG A 21 10.23 -0.73 13.55
CA ARG A 21 10.63 -1.25 12.22
C ARG A 21 10.10 -0.41 11.06
N LEU A 22 8.96 0.24 11.24
CA LEU A 22 8.36 1.14 10.26
C LEU A 22 8.85 2.59 10.38
N GLY A 23 9.65 2.92 11.38
CA GLY A 23 10.08 4.30 11.64
C GLY A 23 8.93 5.22 12.06
N LEU A 24 7.92 4.68 12.76
CA LEU A 24 6.72 5.39 13.20
C LEU A 24 6.63 5.41 14.73
N SER A 25 5.73 6.24 15.27
CA SER A 25 5.35 6.15 16.68
C SER A 25 4.38 5.00 16.92
N GLN A 26 4.39 4.42 18.13
CA GLN A 26 3.40 3.40 18.53
C GLN A 26 1.97 3.94 18.39
N ALA A 27 1.75 5.22 18.72
CA ALA A 27 0.45 5.88 18.59
C ALA A 27 -0.05 5.93 17.13
N ALA A 28 0.86 6.14 16.16
CA ALA A 28 0.50 6.13 14.74
C ALA A 28 0.05 4.73 14.27
N VAL A 29 0.76 3.68 14.71
CA VAL A 29 0.37 2.28 14.43
C VAL A 29 -0.97 1.95 15.09
N SER A 30 -1.14 2.29 16.37
CA SER A 30 -2.40 2.08 17.10
C SER A 30 -3.58 2.80 16.43
N LYS A 31 -3.39 4.06 16.00
CA LYS A 31 -4.41 4.80 15.24
C LYS A 31 -4.77 4.07 13.95
N ALA A 32 -3.77 3.62 13.19
CA ALA A 32 -3.99 2.99 11.90
C ALA A 32 -4.77 1.68 11.99
N VAL A 33 -4.39 0.81 12.93
CA VAL A 33 -5.10 -0.45 13.23
C VAL A 33 -6.53 -0.17 13.69
N ARG A 34 -6.71 0.75 14.65
CA ARG A 34 -8.04 1.09 15.18
C ARG A 34 -8.97 1.69 14.12
N SER A 35 -8.43 2.48 13.18
CA SER A 35 -9.22 3.06 12.09
C SER A 35 -9.54 2.08 10.96
N GLY A 36 -9.06 0.83 11.02
CA GLY A 36 -9.29 -0.16 9.97
C GLY A 36 -8.67 0.22 8.63
N ARG A 37 -7.52 0.91 8.63
CA ARG A 37 -6.84 1.30 7.38
C ARG A 37 -6.27 0.07 6.70
N THR A 38 -6.48 -0.05 5.39
CA THR A 38 -5.91 -1.13 4.59
C THR A 38 -4.45 -0.83 4.26
N ILE A 39 -3.56 -1.26 5.15
CA ILE A 39 -2.12 -1.06 5.05
C ILE A 39 -1.42 -2.41 4.94
N TYR A 40 -0.47 -2.50 4.02
CA TYR A 40 0.39 -3.67 3.83
C TYR A 40 1.84 -3.32 4.11
N VAL A 41 2.56 -4.27 4.71
CA VAL A 41 3.97 -4.19 5.07
C VAL A 41 4.76 -5.18 4.23
N VAL A 42 5.84 -4.72 3.62
CA VAL A 42 6.79 -5.54 2.85
C VAL A 42 8.12 -5.55 3.60
N SER A 43 8.61 -6.75 3.95
CA SER A 43 9.96 -6.90 4.49
C SER A 43 10.97 -6.80 3.35
N LEU A 44 11.92 -5.88 3.46
CA LEU A 44 13.04 -5.65 2.54
C LEU A 44 14.35 -6.27 3.04
N GLY A 45 14.29 -7.04 4.13
CA GLY A 45 15.44 -7.59 4.87
C GLY A 45 15.11 -7.74 6.36
N ALA A 46 16.07 -8.25 7.14
CA ALA A 46 15.86 -8.61 8.55
C ALA A 46 15.24 -7.46 9.39
N ASP A 47 15.68 -6.22 9.17
CA ASP A 47 15.19 -5.05 9.92
C ASP A 47 14.64 -3.91 9.05
N ARG A 48 14.65 -4.07 7.73
CA ARG A 48 14.11 -3.05 6.82
C ARG A 48 12.71 -3.45 6.38
N CYS A 49 11.75 -2.55 6.58
CA CYS A 49 10.38 -2.71 6.13
C CYS A 49 9.97 -1.48 5.32
N ALA A 50 9.14 -1.68 4.31
CA ALA A 50 8.36 -0.64 3.67
C ALA A 50 6.88 -0.92 3.89
N ALA A 51 6.03 0.11 3.82
CA ALA A 51 4.59 -0.05 3.90
C ALA A 51 3.88 0.86 2.92
N PHE A 52 2.72 0.43 2.45
CA PHE A 52 1.84 1.22 1.58
C PHE A 52 0.38 1.08 2.05
N GLU A 53 -0.39 2.13 1.83
CA GLU A 53 -1.83 2.17 2.14
C GLU A 53 -2.62 2.14 0.84
N ILE A 54 -3.69 1.34 0.83
CA ILE A 54 -4.66 1.34 -0.25
C ILE A 54 -5.92 2.02 0.25
N ARG A 55 -6.38 3.01 -0.52
CA ARG A 55 -7.59 3.77 -0.24
C ARG A 55 -8.31 4.09 -1.53
N SER A 56 -9.63 4.16 -1.47
CA SER A 56 -10.45 4.60 -2.60
C SER A 56 -10.14 6.05 -2.97
N PHE A 57 -10.29 6.35 -4.26
CA PHE A 57 -10.32 7.71 -4.78
C PHE A 57 -11.71 8.03 -5.33
N PRO A 58 -12.35 9.16 -4.99
CA PRO A 58 -11.90 10.15 -4.02
C PRO A 58 -11.88 9.60 -2.58
N ALA A 59 -11.05 10.23 -1.77
CA ALA A 59 -10.67 9.77 -0.44
C ALA A 59 -11.71 10.06 0.66
N VAL A 60 -12.88 10.57 0.29
CA VAL A 60 -13.88 11.17 1.19
C VAL A 60 -14.83 10.09 1.70
N GLY A 61 -14.86 9.88 3.02
CA GLY A 61 -15.92 9.16 3.73
C GLY A 61 -16.28 7.78 3.17
N ALA A 62 -15.35 6.84 3.17
CA ALA A 62 -15.64 5.46 2.77
C ALA A 62 -16.52 4.75 3.82
N SER A 63 -17.84 4.96 3.74
CA SER A 63 -18.80 4.02 4.29
C SER A 63 -18.92 2.85 3.30
N GLY A 64 -18.31 1.71 3.64
CA GLY A 64 -18.74 0.38 3.18
C GLY A 64 -18.52 0.01 1.70
N LYS A 65 -17.27 -0.01 1.20
CA LYS A 65 -16.94 -0.83 0.01
C LYS A 65 -16.07 -2.01 0.40
N THR A 66 -16.50 -3.19 -0.03
CA THR A 66 -16.19 -4.52 0.49
C THR A 66 -14.71 -4.89 0.31
N LEU A 67 -14.11 -5.43 1.37
CA LEU A 67 -12.71 -5.84 1.47
C LEU A 67 -12.32 -6.89 0.42
N ALA A 68 -13.30 -7.65 -0.09
CA ALA A 68 -13.13 -8.69 -1.12
C ALA A 68 -12.59 -8.16 -2.45
N ASP A 69 -13.04 -6.98 -2.91
CA ASP A 69 -12.62 -6.43 -4.21
C ASP A 69 -11.16 -5.95 -4.20
N LEU A 70 -10.61 -5.70 -3.02
CA LEU A 70 -9.27 -5.13 -2.85
C LEU A 70 -8.17 -6.19 -2.81
N GLU A 71 -8.43 -7.34 -2.17
CA GLU A 71 -7.49 -8.47 -2.16
C GLU A 71 -7.27 -9.03 -3.57
N GLU A 72 -8.34 -9.03 -4.39
CA GLU A 72 -8.28 -9.41 -5.79
C GLU A 72 -7.42 -8.42 -6.61
N MET A 73 -7.58 -7.10 -6.42
CA MET A 73 -6.74 -6.09 -7.08
C MET A 73 -5.25 -6.20 -6.72
N ILE A 74 -4.92 -6.47 -5.47
CA ILE A 74 -3.51 -6.61 -5.03
C ILE A 74 -2.88 -7.83 -5.71
N THR A 75 -3.62 -8.92 -5.83
CA THR A 75 -3.15 -10.13 -6.50
C THR A 75 -2.86 -9.88 -7.98
N VAL A 76 -3.72 -9.15 -8.68
CA VAL A 76 -3.54 -8.80 -10.10
C VAL A 76 -2.33 -7.88 -10.30
N SER A 77 -2.12 -6.91 -9.41
CA SER A 77 -1.02 -5.92 -9.51
C SER A 77 0.38 -6.54 -9.38
N VAL A 78 0.52 -7.62 -8.61
CA VAL A 78 1.80 -8.34 -8.43
C VAL A 78 2.20 -9.12 -9.69
N GLN A 79 1.25 -9.45 -10.56
CA GLN A 79 1.49 -10.19 -11.81
C GLN A 79 1.89 -9.29 -12.99
N SER A 80 1.62 -7.98 -12.91
CA SER A 80 1.86 -7.03 -14.01
C SER A 80 3.15 -6.23 -13.89
N ALA A 81 4.15 -6.70 -13.13
CA ALA A 81 5.50 -6.14 -13.16
C ALA A 81 6.20 -6.47 -14.50
N GLN A 82 5.60 -6.02 -15.60
CA GLN A 82 6.24 -5.91 -16.89
C GLN A 82 7.16 -4.68 -16.85
N PRO A 83 8.38 -4.76 -17.40
CA PRO A 83 9.21 -3.58 -17.58
C PRO A 83 8.45 -2.58 -18.45
N LEU A 84 8.25 -1.36 -17.94
CA LEU A 84 7.62 -0.25 -18.66
C LEU A 84 8.47 0.08 -19.90
N HIS A 85 8.17 -0.56 -21.03
CA HIS A 85 8.57 -0.03 -22.33
C HIS A 85 7.77 1.25 -22.56
N GLY A 86 8.48 2.31 -22.92
CA GLY A 86 8.01 3.69 -22.81
C GLY A 86 6.66 3.93 -23.48
N SER A 87 5.73 4.47 -22.70
CA SER A 87 4.49 5.05 -23.21
C SER A 87 4.49 6.54 -22.90
N VAL A 88 5.21 7.30 -23.73
CA VAL A 88 4.98 8.74 -23.87
C VAL A 88 4.68 8.97 -25.34
N HIS A 89 3.40 9.10 -25.69
CA HIS A 89 3.03 9.64 -26.99
C HIS A 89 3.25 11.15 -26.95
N SER A 90 4.35 11.59 -27.56
CA SER A 90 4.64 13.02 -27.79
C SER A 90 3.70 13.56 -28.87
N TYR A 91 2.49 13.97 -28.50
CA TYR A 91 1.67 14.81 -29.38
C TYR A 91 1.97 16.27 -29.03
N SER A 92 2.87 16.90 -29.79
CA SER A 92 3.05 18.34 -29.85
C SER A 92 3.82 18.68 -31.10
N ALA A 93 3.08 18.90 -32.19
CA ALA A 93 3.45 19.81 -33.27
C ALA A 93 2.22 19.97 -34.17
N GLU A 94 1.35 20.93 -33.85
CA GLU A 94 0.59 21.58 -34.91
C GLU A 94 1.58 22.40 -35.73
N VAL A 95 1.73 22.06 -37.02
CA VAL A 95 2.33 22.95 -38.00
C VAL A 95 1.19 23.39 -38.91
N LEU A 96 0.79 24.65 -38.75
CA LEU A 96 -0.11 25.37 -39.65
C LEU A 96 0.59 25.65 -41.00
N PRO A 97 -0.17 25.80 -42.10
CA PRO A 97 0.31 25.74 -43.49
C PRO A 97 1.17 26.93 -43.93
#